data_AF-A0AB33QMC5-F1
#
_entry.id   AF-A0AB33QMC5-F1
#
_cell.length_a   1.000
_cell.length_b   1.000
_cell.length_c   1.000
_cell.angle_alpha   90.00
_cell.angle_beta   90.00
_cell.angle_gamma   90.00
#
_symmetry.space_group_name_H-M   'P 1'
#
loop_
_entity.id
_entity.type
_entity.pdbx_description
1 polymer ?
#
loop_
_entity_poly.entity_id
_entity_poly.type
_entity_poly.pdbx_seq_one_letter_code
_entity_poly.pdbx_strand_id
1 'polypeptide(L)'
;MLLQKGVQLARSLIILYIMLLLGNLISYYIPVGIPGSIWGLLLLFLGLTTHVIHLEWIYFGSSLLIRYMAVLFVPVSVGIIKYYDLLVAQWKILLIPNILSTFLTLFVIAFIGNYLFYKQSFTHKRKKVLERRNLQAD
;
A
#
# COMPACT_ATOMS: atom_id res chain seq x y z
N MET A 1 -22.57 -9.46 -22.43
CA MET A 1 -22.03 -9.47 -21.05
C MET A 1 -20.51 -9.69 -20.99
N LEU A 2 -19.95 -10.77 -21.57
CA LEU A 2 -18.49 -11.04 -21.52
C LEU A 2 -17.64 -9.98 -22.23
N LEU A 3 -18.09 -9.51 -23.40
CA LEU A 3 -17.43 -8.44 -24.16
C LEU A 3 -17.31 -7.13 -23.36
N GLN A 4 -18.36 -6.71 -22.65
CA GLN A 4 -18.34 -5.50 -21.83
C GLN A 4 -17.36 -5.61 -20.65
N LYS A 5 -17.29 -6.78 -19.99
CA LYS A 5 -16.31 -7.03 -18.92
C LYS A 5 -14.87 -7.01 -19.45
N GLY A 6 -14.65 -7.55 -20.65
CA GLY A 6 -13.35 -7.48 -21.32
C GLY A 6 -12.91 -6.04 -21.61
N VAL A 7 -13.81 -5.21 -22.13
CA VAL A 7 -13.53 -3.78 -22.38
C VAL A 7 -13.24 -3.03 -21.07
N GLN A 8 -14.02 -3.29 -20.01
CA GLN A 8 -13.76 -2.69 -18.70
C GLN A 8 -12.39 -3.08 -18.15
N LEU A 9 -12.02 -4.37 -18.25
CA LEU A 9 -10.70 -4.86 -17.84
C LEU A 9 -9.57 -4.17 -18.61
N ALA A 10 -9.67 -4.12 -19.94
CA ALA A 10 -8.67 -3.47 -20.78
C ALA A 10 -8.52 -2.00 -20.40
N ARG A 11 -9.62 -1.27 -20.22
CA ARG A 11 -9.61 0.12 -19.76
C ARG A 11 -8.91 0.26 -18.40
N SER A 12 -9.26 -0.57 -17.42
CA SER A 12 -8.62 -0.54 -16.10
C SER A 12 -7.11 -0.74 -16.20
N LEU A 13 -6.67 -1.75 -16.96
CA LEU A 13 -5.25 -2.07 -17.13
C LEU A 13 -4.49 -0.95 -17.83
N ILE A 14 -5.07 -0.34 -18.86
CA ILE A 14 -4.48 0.80 -19.56
C ILE A 14 -4.28 1.98 -18.62
N ILE A 15 -5.30 2.32 -17.81
CA ILE A 15 -5.18 3.42 -16.84
C ILE A 15 -4.07 3.13 -15.83
N LEU A 16 -4.04 1.92 -15.24
CA LEU A 16 -3.01 1.53 -14.28
C LEU A 16 -1.61 1.56 -14.90
N TYR A 17 -1.47 1.11 -16.14
CA TYR A 17 -0.20 1.12 -16.87
C TYR A 17 0.27 2.54 -17.20
N ILE A 18 -0.63 3.43 -17.62
CA ILE A 18 -0.31 4.84 -17.88
C ILE A 18 0.17 5.52 -16.59
N MET A 19 -0.50 5.28 -15.46
CA MET A 19 -0.06 5.85 -14.17
C MET A 19 1.33 5.34 -13.77
N LEU A 20 1.63 4.06 -13.99
CA LEU A 20 2.97 3.52 -13.76
C LEU A 20 4.02 4.17 -14.69
N LEU A 21 3.71 4.35 -15.97
CA LEU A 21 4.61 5.01 -16.92
C LEU A 21 4.90 6.46 -16.51
N LEU A 22 3.87 7.22 -16.15
CA LEU A 22 4.03 8.58 -15.65
C LEU A 22 4.86 8.62 -14.36
N GLY A 23 4.63 7.67 -13.44
CA GLY A 23 5.41 7.54 -12.22
C GLY A 23 6.90 7.24 -12.48
N ASN A 24 7.19 6.35 -13.45
CA ASN A 24 8.55 6.07 -13.89
C ASN A 24 9.20 7.30 -14.55
N LEU A 25 8.45 8.06 -15.34
CA LEU A 25 8.93 9.29 -15.96
C LEU A 25 9.28 10.34 -14.88
N ILE A 26 8.44 10.50 -13.86
CA ILE A 26 8.71 11.38 -12.73
C ILE A 26 9.95 10.91 -11.96
N SER A 27 10.05 9.62 -11.65
CA SER A 27 11.21 9.05 -10.94
C SER A 27 12.52 9.25 -11.72
N TYR A 28 12.46 9.23 -13.05
CA TYR A 28 13.61 9.53 -13.91
C TYR A 28 14.07 10.99 -13.79
N TYR A 29 13.16 11.95 -13.76
CA TYR A 29 13.51 13.37 -13.62
C TYR A 29 13.79 13.81 -12.16
N ILE A 30 13.23 13.10 -11.19
CA ILE A 30 13.33 13.41 -9.75
C ILE A 30 14.04 12.24 -9.05
N PRO A 31 15.40 12.23 -9.00
CA PRO A 31 16.18 11.13 -8.44
C PRO A 31 16.22 11.21 -6.90
N VAL A 32 15.08 11.03 -6.25
CA VAL A 32 14.92 11.05 -4.77
C VAL A 32 15.00 9.64 -4.18
N GLY A 33 15.38 8.63 -4.97
CA GLY A 33 15.45 7.23 -4.54
C GLY A 33 14.06 6.56 -4.36
N ILE A 34 12.99 7.25 -4.72
CA ILE A 34 11.62 6.74 -4.68
C ILE A 34 11.33 5.98 -5.99
N PRO A 35 10.92 4.69 -5.92
CA PRO A 35 10.56 3.92 -7.12
C PRO A 35 9.41 4.58 -7.88
N GLY A 36 9.46 4.53 -9.22
CA GLY A 36 8.42 5.10 -10.07
C GLY A 36 7.01 4.50 -9.85
N SER A 37 6.91 3.26 -9.38
CA SER A 37 5.62 2.66 -9.00
C SER A 37 4.94 3.40 -7.85
N ILE A 38 5.70 3.94 -6.89
CA ILE A 38 5.15 4.74 -5.78
C ILE A 38 4.63 6.07 -6.31
N TRP A 39 5.38 6.73 -7.21
CA TRP A 39 4.91 7.94 -7.88
C TRP A 39 3.63 7.69 -8.69
N GLY A 40 3.55 6.57 -9.41
CA GLY A 40 2.35 6.18 -10.15
C GLY A 40 1.15 5.95 -9.23
N LEU A 41 1.35 5.35 -8.05
CA LEU A 41 0.30 5.20 -7.03
C LEU A 41 -0.17 6.56 -6.49
N LEU A 42 0.75 7.50 -6.23
CA LEU A 42 0.40 8.85 -5.79
C LEU A 42 -0.39 9.61 -6.86
N LEU A 43 0.02 9.52 -8.13
CA LEU A 43 -0.73 10.11 -9.25
C LEU A 43 -2.13 9.53 -9.37
N LEU A 44 -2.25 8.20 -9.30
CA LEU A 44 -3.55 7.53 -9.33
C LEU A 44 -4.42 7.97 -8.16
N PHE A 45 -3.85 8.07 -6.97
CA PHE A 45 -4.54 8.56 -5.78
C PHE A 45 -5.06 10.00 -5.98
N LEU A 46 -4.22 10.89 -6.50
CA LEU A 46 -4.63 12.27 -6.81
C LEU A 46 -5.71 12.31 -7.90
N GLY A 47 -5.61 11.47 -8.94
CA GLY A 47 -6.63 11.36 -9.99
C GLY A 47 -7.98 10.87 -9.46
N LEU A 48 -7.98 9.98 -8.45
CA LEU A 48 -9.18 9.50 -7.79
C LEU A 48 -9.77 10.56 -6.84
N THR A 49 -8.95 11.25 -6.05
CA THR A 49 -9.44 12.27 -5.11
C THR A 49 -9.98 13.50 -5.84
N THR A 50 -9.35 13.90 -6.95
CA THR A 50 -9.84 14.97 -7.83
C THR A 50 -11.00 14.56 -8.73
N HIS A 51 -11.46 13.30 -8.66
CA HIS A 51 -12.54 12.73 -9.47
C HIS A 51 -12.31 12.78 -11.00
N VAL A 52 -11.08 13.06 -11.45
CA VAL A 52 -10.69 12.95 -12.87
C VAL A 52 -10.78 11.50 -13.32
N ILE A 53 -10.38 10.56 -12.45
CA ILE A 53 -10.49 9.13 -12.67
C ILE A 53 -11.62 8.60 -11.80
N HIS A 54 -12.65 8.01 -12.41
CA HIS A 54 -13.73 7.39 -11.67
C HIS A 54 -13.30 6.02 -11.15
N LEU A 55 -13.62 5.70 -9.89
CA LEU A 55 -13.25 4.43 -9.24
C LEU A 55 -13.72 3.21 -10.05
N GLU A 56 -14.93 3.28 -10.60
CA GLU A 56 -15.52 2.21 -11.43
C GLU A 56 -14.67 1.85 -12.66
N TRP A 57 -13.84 2.77 -13.15
CA TRP A 57 -13.02 2.54 -14.33
C TRP A 57 -11.84 1.62 -14.06
N ILE A 58 -11.34 1.62 -12.83
CA ILE A 58 -10.16 0.85 -12.42
C ILE A 58 -10.51 -0.35 -11.53
N TYR A 59 -11.67 -0.32 -10.87
CA TYR A 59 -12.05 -1.29 -9.84
C TYR A 59 -12.01 -2.75 -10.32
N PHE A 60 -12.55 -3.03 -11.51
CA PHE A 60 -12.58 -4.40 -12.04
C PHE A 60 -11.18 -4.95 -12.33
N GLY A 61 -10.31 -4.18 -12.99
CA GLY A 61 -8.95 -4.63 -13.29
C GLY A 61 -8.05 -4.68 -12.06
N SER A 62 -8.11 -3.69 -11.17
CA SER A 62 -7.27 -3.68 -9.97
C SER A 62 -7.65 -4.81 -9.00
N SER A 63 -8.95 -5.08 -8.81
CA SER A 63 -9.42 -6.19 -7.97
C SER A 63 -8.97 -7.55 -8.52
N LEU A 64 -8.95 -7.73 -9.84
CA LEU A 64 -8.46 -8.96 -10.46
C LEU A 64 -6.96 -9.15 -10.26
N LEU A 65 -6.16 -8.08 -10.45
CA LEU A 65 -4.72 -8.11 -10.20
C LEU A 65 -4.40 -8.41 -8.73
N ILE A 66 -5.12 -7.80 -7.79
CA ILE A 66 -4.96 -8.05 -6.35
C ILE A 66 -5.35 -9.49 -6.01
N ARG A 67 -6.48 -9.98 -6.55
CA ARG A 67 -6.97 -11.35 -6.31
C ARG A 67 -5.97 -12.40 -6.75
N TYR A 68 -5.31 -12.20 -7.89
CA TYR A 68 -4.33 -13.13 -8.44
C TYR A 68 -2.88 -12.71 -8.18
N MET A 69 -2.65 -11.76 -7.26
CA MET A 69 -1.32 -11.21 -6.97
C MET A 69 -0.30 -12.30 -6.65
N ALA A 70 -0.66 -13.29 -5.82
CA ALA A 70 0.23 -14.40 -5.47
C ALA A 70 0.65 -15.22 -6.71
N VAL A 71 -0.26 -15.44 -7.66
CA VAL A 71 0.03 -16.17 -8.91
C VAL A 71 0.97 -15.34 -9.79
N LEU A 72 0.78 -14.03 -9.85
CA LEU A 72 1.66 -13.11 -10.60
C LEU A 72 3.08 -13.04 -10.02
N PHE A 73 3.30 -13.44 -8.76
CA PHE A 73 4.63 -13.54 -8.17
C PHE A 73 5.39 -14.81 -8.57
N VAL A 74 4.70 -15.87 -9.02
CA VAL A 74 5.35 -17.15 -9.37
C VAL A 74 6.46 -16.97 -10.43
N PRO A 75 6.26 -16.26 -11.55
CA PRO A 75 7.33 -16.04 -12.53
C PRO A 75 8.54 -15.31 -11.95
N VAL A 76 8.30 -14.33 -11.08
CA VAL A 76 9.36 -13.56 -10.41
C VAL A 76 10.15 -14.48 -9.47
N SER A 77 9.45 -15.30 -8.67
CA SER A 77 10.07 -16.28 -7.77
C SER A 77 10.90 -17.32 -8.52
N VAL A 78 10.39 -17.86 -9.62
CA VAL A 78 11.13 -18.83 -10.46
C VAL A 78 12.40 -18.18 -11.06
N GLY A 79 12.34 -16.91 -11.42
CA GLY A 79 13.51 -16.14 -11.86
C GLY A 79 14.59 -16.05 -10.79
N ILE A 80 14.21 -15.88 -9.52
CA ILE A 80 15.12 -15.78 -8.37
C ILE A 80 15.83 -17.12 -8.09
N ILE A 81 15.17 -18.27 -8.30
CA ILE A 81 15.75 -19.60 -8.08
C ILE A 81 17.01 -19.83 -8.93
N LYS A 82 17.16 -19.15 -10.08
CA LYS A 82 18.39 -19.22 -10.88
C LYS A 82 19.65 -18.77 -10.13
N TYR A 83 19.48 -18.00 -9.06
CA TYR A 83 20.56 -17.51 -8.19
C TYR A 83 20.59 -18.25 -6.84
N TYR A 84 20.08 -19.49 -6.79
CA TYR A 84 19.98 -20.29 -5.57
C TYR A 84 21.30 -20.37 -4.79
N ASP A 85 22.41 -20.66 -5.46
CA ASP A 85 23.71 -20.82 -4.79
C ASP A 85 24.15 -19.52 -4.08
N LEU A 86 23.90 -18.37 -4.69
CA LEU A 86 24.19 -17.05 -4.09
C LEU A 86 23.29 -16.78 -2.88
N LEU A 87 22.00 -17.13 -2.97
CA LEU A 87 21.05 -16.97 -1.88
C LEU A 87 21.44 -17.83 -0.67
N VAL A 88 21.85 -19.08 -0.91
CA VAL A 88 22.33 -19.98 0.15
C VAL A 88 23.68 -19.55 0.68
N ALA A 89 24.57 -18.97 -0.13
CA ALA A 89 25.83 -18.45 0.38
C ALA A 89 25.64 -17.25 1.33
N GLN A 90 24.63 -16.40 1.06
CA GLN A 90 24.40 -15.14 1.77
C GLN A 90 23.15 -15.13 2.66
N TRP A 91 22.53 -16.28 2.93
CA TRP A 91 21.24 -16.37 3.63
C TRP A 91 21.22 -15.64 4.97
N LYS A 92 22.32 -15.68 5.73
CA LYS A 92 22.43 -15.01 7.03
C LYS A 92 22.32 -13.49 6.90
N ILE A 93 23.02 -12.92 5.92
CA ILE A 93 23.04 -11.46 5.67
C ILE A 93 21.69 -10.99 5.11
N LEU A 94 20.97 -11.85 4.40
CA LEU A 94 19.64 -11.53 3.87
C LEU A 94 18.53 -11.64 4.93
N LEU A 95 18.51 -12.73 5.72
CA LEU A 95 17.41 -13.03 6.63
C LEU A 95 17.53 -12.32 7.99
N ILE A 96 18.71 -12.29 8.61
CA ILE A 96 18.86 -11.79 9.98
C ILE A 96 18.50 -10.30 10.07
N PRO A 97 19.04 -9.40 9.23
CA PRO A 97 18.70 -7.99 9.31
C PRO A 97 17.24 -7.72 8.97
N ASN A 98 16.65 -8.47 8.02
CA ASN A 98 15.27 -8.28 7.58
C ASN A 98 14.26 -8.69 8.67
N ILE A 99 14.49 -9.82 9.34
CA ILE A 99 13.66 -10.26 10.45
C ILE A 99 13.80 -9.27 11.62
N LEU A 100 15.04 -8.94 11.99
CA LEU A 100 15.31 -8.06 13.12
C LEU A 100 14.73 -6.66 12.88
N SER A 101 14.90 -6.09 11.69
CA SER A 101 14.34 -4.77 11.35
C SER A 101 12.81 -4.79 11.37
N THR A 102 12.18 -5.83 10.85
CA THR A 102 10.71 -5.96 10.86
C THR A 102 10.17 -5.97 12.29
N PHE A 103 10.72 -6.81 13.17
CA PHE A 103 10.30 -6.85 14.58
C PHE A 103 10.57 -5.54 15.31
N LEU A 104 11.75 -4.94 15.09
CA LEU A 104 12.12 -3.68 15.70
C LEU A 104 11.18 -2.54 15.25
N THR A 105 10.91 -2.42 13.94
CA THR A 105 9.99 -1.42 13.39
C THR A 105 8.58 -1.60 13.95
N LEU A 106 8.07 -2.83 13.99
CA LEU A 106 6.75 -3.10 14.59
C LEU A 106 6.70 -2.73 16.07
N PHE A 107 7.73 -3.08 16.85
CA PHE A 107 7.81 -2.75 18.27
C PHE A 107 7.85 -1.24 18.49
N VAL A 108 8.69 -0.51 17.75
CA VAL A 108 8.83 0.95 17.87
C VAL A 108 7.53 1.66 17.49
N ILE A 109 6.89 1.27 16.38
CA ILE A 109 5.60 1.83 15.96
C ILE A 109 4.51 1.54 17.00
N ALA A 110 4.46 0.31 17.52
CA ALA A 110 3.49 -0.06 18.56
C ALA A 110 3.71 0.75 19.85
N PHE A 111 4.96 0.92 20.27
CA PHE A 111 5.32 1.68 21.47
C PHE A 111 4.97 3.17 21.33
N ILE A 112 5.39 3.80 20.22
CA ILE A 112 5.10 5.22 19.94
C ILE A 112 3.59 5.43 19.77
N GLY A 113 2.92 4.53 19.04
CA GLY A 113 1.48 4.55 18.87
C GLY A 113 0.76 4.50 20.22
N ASN A 114 1.08 3.51 21.06
CA ASN A 114 0.50 3.39 22.40
C ASN A 114 0.78 4.63 23.27
N TYR A 115 1.99 5.17 23.23
CA TYR A 115 2.34 6.40 23.95
C TYR A 115 1.51 7.60 23.50
N LEU A 116 1.37 7.80 22.18
CA LEU A 116 0.61 8.91 21.60
C LEU A 116 -0.89 8.77 21.89
N PHE A 117 -1.46 7.57 21.73
CA PHE A 117 -2.86 7.29 22.04
C PHE A 117 -3.15 7.38 23.54
N TYR A 118 -2.23 6.94 24.42
CA TYR A 118 -2.35 7.09 25.87
C TYR A 118 -2.44 8.56 26.27
N LYS A 119 -1.68 9.46 25.61
CA LYS A 119 -1.73 10.89 25.90
C LYS A 119 -2.93 11.61 25.28
N GLN A 120 -3.46 11.16 24.14
CA GLN A 120 -4.52 11.87 23.43
C GLN A 120 -5.95 11.37 23.73
N SER A 121 -6.15 10.11 24.12
CA SER A 121 -7.45 9.47 23.87
C SER A 121 -8.48 9.45 25.01
N PHE A 122 -8.20 9.93 26.24
CA PHE A 122 -9.21 9.85 27.31
C PHE A 122 -9.56 11.12 28.07
N THR A 123 -8.82 12.22 28.00
CA THR A 123 -9.26 13.42 28.76
C THR A 123 -10.48 14.08 28.11
N HIS A 124 -10.47 14.30 26.80
CA HIS A 124 -11.52 15.08 26.15
C HIS A 124 -12.82 14.28 25.92
N LYS A 125 -12.73 13.01 25.47
CA LYS A 125 -13.92 12.16 25.30
C LYS A 125 -14.53 11.70 26.64
N ARG A 126 -13.72 11.39 27.67
CA ARG A 126 -14.23 11.00 28.99
C ARG A 126 -14.93 12.16 29.70
N LYS A 127 -14.38 13.39 29.59
CA LYS A 127 -15.02 14.59 30.16
C LYS A 127 -16.36 14.89 29.48
N LYS A 128 -16.43 14.79 28.14
CA LYS A 128 -17.67 15.01 27.36
C LYS A 128 -18.76 13.95 27.62
N VAL A 129 -18.37 12.71 27.91
CA VAL A 129 -19.30 11.63 28.30
C VAL A 129 -19.78 11.78 29.75
N LEU A 130 -18.92 12.22 30.67
CA LEU A 130 -19.27 12.48 32.07
C LEU A 130 -20.19 13.69 32.21
N GLU A 131 -19.94 14.79 31.49
CA GLU A 131 -20.82 15.98 31.48
C GLU A 131 -22.22 15.64 30.96
N ARG A 132 -22.32 14.82 29.90
CA ARG A 132 -23.63 14.35 29.39
C ARG A 132 -24.40 13.48 30.37
N ARG A 133 -23.70 12.71 31.22
CA ARG A 133 -24.33 11.88 32.25
C ARG A 133 -24.85 12.72 33.42
N ASN A 134 -24.14 13.77 33.81
CA ASN A 134 -24.58 14.65 34.89
C ASN A 134 -25.78 15.52 34.46
N LEU A 135 -25.80 16.01 33.22
CA LEU A 135 -26.93 16.77 32.67
C LEU A 135 -28.22 15.93 32.45
N GLN A 136 -28.14 14.60 32.54
CA GLN A 136 -29.27 13.69 32.44
C GLN A 136 -29.73 13.18 33.82
N ALA A 137 -29.01 13.51 34.88
CA ALA A 137 -29.29 13.09 36.26
C ALA A 137 -29.90 14.21 37.12
N ASP A 138 -29.98 15.43 36.59
CA ASP A 138 -30.73 16.59 37.11
C ASP A 138 -32.04 16.76 36.33
#